data_AF-A0A1G4B3I7-F1
#
_entry.id   AF-A0A1G4B3I7-F1
#
_cell.length_a   1.000
_cell.length_b   1.000
_cell.length_c   1.000
_cell.angle_alpha   90.00
_cell.angle_beta   90.00
_cell.angle_gamma   90.00
#
_symmetry.space_group_name_H-M   'P 1'
#
loop_
_entity.id
_entity.type
_entity.pdbx_description
1 polymer ?
#
loop_
_entity_poly.entity_id
_entity_poly.type
_entity_poly.pdbx_seq_one_letter_code
_entity_poly.pdbx_strand_id
1 'polypeptide(L)'
;MGANYMELQPGAQVPPQMLASRHTKGYSKRKKTKAFALLRRRTWTLPLFLTIAILSLYAVNPTDSNPTRHFIFPSYQLDNGGAETTQYGKGPWDIAFVAFYTVFLTFTREVCMQEMLAPLARAWGIKSRAKRARFAENMYTALYVTAIGPWGLHVMSRTPVWYFDTHGMYAGFPHRTHDASFKCYYLLQAAFWAQQVVVMVLGLEQRRKDFHELVAHHVVTVALVALSYRFHFAYMGIAVYITHDISDFFLAVSKSLNYLDNKLQGVSFGVCIAVWIYLRHYTNLRILYSALPGSEFSTIGPYELNWETEQYKCPLSNFITFGLLAALQALNLFWLYCLLRSAYKFVFLGVAKDDRSEDEEASTHRPSLQQKNAALVDISAKELEGSKKGHPSRVTGTETVSMQAAVQERKPRKAL
;
A
#
# COMPACT_ATOMS: atom_id res chain seq x y z
N MET A 1 -45.05 40.73 29.40
CA MET A 1 -45.43 42.14 29.62
C MET A 1 -44.58 42.97 28.70
N GLY A 2 -45.21 43.61 27.70
CA GLY A 2 -44.53 44.40 26.69
C GLY A 2 -44.19 45.80 27.17
N ALA A 3 -43.41 46.49 26.33
CA ALA A 3 -43.20 47.94 26.20
C ALA A 3 -41.73 48.18 25.84
N ASN A 4 -41.33 49.09 24.96
CA ASN A 4 -42.04 49.91 23.99
C ASN A 4 -40.95 50.44 23.05
N TYR A 5 -41.36 50.65 21.81
CA TYR A 5 -40.60 51.38 20.80
C TYR A 5 -40.30 52.80 21.31
N MET A 6 -39.06 53.27 21.14
CA MET A 6 -38.76 54.70 21.16
C MET A 6 -38.49 55.15 19.72
N GLU A 7 -39.35 56.05 19.27
CA GLU A 7 -39.35 56.73 17.98
C GLU A 7 -38.01 57.43 17.70
N LEU A 8 -37.51 57.24 16.48
CA LEU A 8 -36.43 58.04 15.90
C LEU A 8 -37.01 59.35 15.37
N GLN A 9 -36.49 60.49 15.82
CA GLN A 9 -36.77 61.80 15.20
C GLN A 9 -36.10 61.89 13.81
N PRO A 10 -36.78 62.44 12.79
CA PRO A 10 -36.22 62.59 11.45
C PRO A 10 -35.44 63.91 11.33
N GLY A 11 -34.13 63.86 11.05
CA GLY A 11 -33.40 65.10 10.75
C GLY A 11 -31.87 65.14 10.84
N ALA A 12 -31.14 64.03 10.90
CA ALA A 12 -29.68 64.07 10.90
C ALA A 12 -29.08 63.53 9.58
N GLN A 13 -28.48 64.44 8.81
CA GLN A 13 -27.77 64.18 7.56
C GLN A 13 -26.49 63.36 7.81
N VAL A 14 -26.28 62.30 7.02
CA VAL A 14 -25.04 61.49 7.05
C VAL A 14 -24.13 61.93 5.89
N PRO A 15 -22.86 62.30 6.12
CA PRO A 15 -21.91 62.68 5.05
C PRO A 15 -21.41 61.47 4.24
N PRO A 16 -20.86 61.69 3.03
CA PRO A 16 -20.69 60.67 1.99
C PRO A 16 -19.58 59.65 2.30
N GLN A 17 -19.83 58.40 1.90
CA GLN A 17 -18.90 57.27 2.03
C GLN A 17 -17.60 57.52 1.26
N MET A 18 -16.49 57.63 2.00
CA MET A 18 -15.15 57.56 1.44
C MET A 18 -14.85 56.18 0.85
N LEU A 19 -14.53 56.14 -0.44
CA LEU A 19 -13.98 55.01 -1.18
C LEU A 19 -12.64 54.55 -0.56
N ALA A 20 -12.70 53.54 0.32
CA ALA A 20 -11.51 52.80 0.75
C ALA A 20 -11.22 51.66 -0.25
N SER A 21 -10.19 51.87 -1.07
CA SER A 21 -9.69 50.93 -2.06
C SER A 21 -9.45 49.51 -1.49
N ARG A 22 -10.13 48.52 -2.07
CA ARG A 22 -10.00 47.10 -1.69
C ARG A 22 -9.28 46.34 -2.81
N HIS A 23 -8.00 46.63 -3.00
CA HIS A 23 -7.18 45.91 -3.97
C HIS A 23 -5.79 45.65 -3.39
N THR A 24 -5.64 44.53 -2.68
CA THR A 24 -4.40 43.70 -2.63
C THR A 24 -4.56 42.62 -1.57
N LYS A 25 -4.98 41.41 -1.95
CA LYS A 25 -4.68 40.12 -1.27
C LYS A 25 -5.22 38.87 -2.00
N GLY A 26 -5.57 38.97 -3.29
CA GLY A 26 -6.10 37.83 -4.07
C GLY A 26 -5.07 36.96 -4.79
N TYR A 27 -3.83 37.44 -5.00
CA TYR A 27 -2.91 36.80 -5.94
C TYR A 27 -2.10 35.62 -5.33
N SER A 28 -1.79 35.66 -4.03
CA SER A 28 -0.98 34.62 -3.35
C SER A 28 -1.74 33.31 -3.09
N LYS A 29 -3.03 33.38 -2.73
CA LYS A 29 -3.85 32.17 -2.48
C LYS A 29 -4.10 31.36 -3.76
N ARG A 30 -4.21 32.01 -4.92
CA ARG A 30 -4.53 31.35 -6.22
C ARG A 30 -3.35 30.55 -6.81
N LYS A 31 -2.09 30.95 -6.52
CA LYS A 31 -0.90 30.15 -6.88
C LYS A 31 -0.74 28.94 -5.96
N LYS A 32 -0.96 29.09 -4.65
CA LYS A 32 -0.95 27.97 -3.69
C LYS A 32 -1.99 26.91 -4.05
N THR A 33 -3.21 27.30 -4.46
CA THR A 33 -4.24 26.34 -4.89
C THR A 33 -3.91 25.65 -6.21
N LYS A 34 -3.26 26.31 -7.17
CA LYS A 34 -2.81 25.67 -8.43
C LYS A 34 -1.65 24.71 -8.21
N ALA A 35 -0.66 25.07 -7.38
CA ALA A 35 0.45 24.18 -7.03
C ALA A 35 -0.03 22.95 -6.25
N PHE A 36 -0.94 23.13 -5.27
CA PHE A 36 -1.61 22.01 -4.59
C PHE A 36 -2.49 21.18 -5.53
N ALA A 37 -3.15 21.80 -6.52
CA ALA A 37 -3.94 21.08 -7.52
C ALA A 37 -3.06 20.30 -8.52
N LEU A 38 -1.86 20.79 -8.85
CA LEU A 38 -0.86 20.08 -9.64
C LEU A 38 -0.25 18.92 -8.85
N LEU A 39 0.12 19.12 -7.58
CA LEU A 39 0.56 18.05 -6.66
C LEU A 39 -0.50 16.95 -6.53
N ARG A 40 -1.78 17.33 -6.50
CA ARG A 40 -2.91 16.40 -6.41
C ARG A 40 -3.23 15.69 -7.72
N ARG A 41 -2.77 16.20 -8.87
CA ARG A 41 -2.96 15.57 -10.20
C ARG A 41 -1.87 14.55 -10.54
N ARG A 42 -0.65 14.74 -10.05
CA ARG A 42 0.48 13.82 -10.22
C ARG A 42 1.08 13.50 -8.85
N THR A 43 0.60 12.42 -8.24
CA THR A 43 1.02 11.91 -6.92
C THR A 43 2.53 11.62 -6.84
N TRP A 44 3.21 11.42 -7.97
CA TRP A 44 4.66 11.23 -8.03
C TRP A 44 5.50 12.50 -7.83
N THR A 45 4.91 13.70 -7.90
CA THR A 45 5.66 14.97 -7.87
C THR A 45 6.38 15.23 -6.55
N LEU A 46 5.74 14.94 -5.41
CA LEU A 46 6.33 15.14 -4.09
C LEU A 46 7.48 14.12 -3.83
N PRO A 47 7.27 12.80 -4.02
CA PRO A 47 8.36 11.83 -3.93
C PRO A 47 9.53 12.13 -4.88
N LEU A 48 9.26 12.59 -6.11
CA LEU A 48 10.30 12.99 -7.06
C LEU A 48 11.12 14.16 -6.52
N PHE A 49 10.46 15.22 -6.04
CA PHE A 49 11.15 16.40 -5.52
C PHE A 49 12.08 16.04 -4.35
N LEU A 50 11.61 15.21 -3.42
CA LEU A 50 12.41 14.73 -2.29
C LEU A 50 13.61 13.89 -2.77
N THR A 51 13.40 13.01 -3.74
CA THR A 51 14.46 12.19 -4.33
C THR A 51 15.53 13.07 -5.00
N ILE A 52 15.11 14.00 -5.87
CA ILE A 52 16.02 14.92 -6.57
C ILE A 52 16.77 15.79 -5.57
N ALA A 53 16.12 16.29 -4.52
CA ALA A 53 16.77 17.12 -3.51
C ALA A 53 17.94 16.38 -2.83
N ILE A 54 17.74 15.13 -2.41
CA ILE A 54 18.79 14.33 -1.76
C ILE A 54 19.91 14.01 -2.75
N LEU A 55 19.59 13.60 -3.98
CA LEU A 55 20.59 13.33 -5.02
C LEU A 55 21.39 14.59 -5.40
N SER A 56 20.74 15.75 -5.46
CA SER A 56 21.40 17.03 -5.76
C SER A 56 22.34 17.45 -4.64
N LEU A 57 21.93 17.29 -3.38
CA LEU A 57 22.78 17.56 -2.22
C LEU A 57 24.01 16.64 -2.18
N TYR A 58 23.88 15.39 -2.63
CA TYR A 58 25.04 14.51 -2.83
C TYR A 58 25.93 14.99 -3.99
N ALA A 59 25.33 15.35 -5.14
CA ALA A 59 26.07 15.77 -6.33
C ALA A 59 26.90 17.06 -6.11
N VAL A 60 26.48 17.95 -5.21
CA VAL A 60 27.25 19.16 -4.85
C VAL A 60 28.56 18.82 -4.12
N ASN A 61 28.57 17.75 -3.31
CA ASN A 61 29.77 17.29 -2.60
C ASN A 61 29.79 15.76 -2.53
N PRO A 62 30.27 15.07 -3.60
CA PRO A 62 30.28 13.62 -3.68
C PRO A 62 31.49 13.04 -2.93
N THR A 63 31.57 13.29 -1.62
CA THR A 63 32.65 12.79 -0.76
C THR A 63 32.07 11.98 0.40
N ASP A 64 32.91 11.14 1.02
CA ASP A 64 32.54 10.34 2.19
C ASP A 64 32.13 11.19 3.40
N SER A 65 32.49 12.48 3.41
CA SER A 65 32.11 13.45 4.45
C SER A 65 30.65 13.91 4.35
N ASN A 66 29.98 13.68 3.21
CA ASN A 66 28.63 14.17 2.99
C ASN A 66 27.59 13.28 3.70
N PRO A 67 26.77 13.82 4.62
CA PRO A 67 25.75 13.03 5.31
C PRO A 67 24.70 12.43 4.35
N THR A 68 24.51 12.99 3.15
CA THR A 68 23.57 12.43 2.17
C THR A 68 24.04 11.11 1.56
N ARG A 69 25.34 10.78 1.68
CA ARG A 69 25.89 9.49 1.25
C ARG A 69 25.20 8.32 1.95
N HIS A 70 24.87 8.47 3.23
CA HIS A 70 24.20 7.44 4.04
C HIS A 70 22.80 7.07 3.54
N PHE A 71 22.17 7.95 2.75
CA PHE A 71 20.87 7.68 2.14
C PHE A 71 21.00 6.88 0.83
N ILE A 72 22.13 7.01 0.12
CA ILE A 72 22.32 6.45 -1.23
C ILE A 72 23.13 5.15 -1.20
N PHE A 73 24.13 5.05 -0.32
CA PHE A 73 25.06 3.93 -0.26
C PHE A 73 24.98 3.21 1.07
N PRO A 74 25.26 1.89 1.11
CA PRO A 74 25.35 1.15 2.35
C PRO A 74 26.39 1.77 3.28
N SER A 75 26.03 1.90 4.55
CA SER A 75 26.86 2.50 5.60
C SER A 75 27.59 1.42 6.41
N TYR A 76 28.60 1.81 7.20
CA TYR A 76 29.35 0.91 8.10
C TYR A 76 30.21 -0.13 7.37
N GLN A 77 30.98 0.31 6.38
CA GLN A 77 32.02 -0.50 5.76
C GLN A 77 33.08 -0.86 6.81
N LEU A 78 33.43 -2.14 6.89
CA LEU A 78 34.48 -2.64 7.78
C LEU A 78 35.78 -2.79 7.00
N ASP A 79 36.89 -2.44 7.66
CA ASP A 79 38.22 -2.68 7.12
C ASP A 79 38.57 -4.16 7.31
N ASN A 80 38.58 -4.90 6.20
CA ASN A 80 38.78 -6.35 6.20
C ASN A 80 40.24 -6.76 5.96
N GLY A 81 41.21 -5.84 6.11
CA GLY A 81 42.64 -6.19 6.03
C GLY A 81 43.05 -6.88 4.73
N GLY A 82 42.35 -6.61 3.60
CA GLY A 82 42.65 -7.17 2.28
C GLY A 82 41.83 -8.40 1.85
N ALA A 83 40.80 -8.82 2.59
CA ALA A 83 39.90 -9.88 2.10
C ALA A 83 39.20 -9.48 0.78
N GLU A 84 39.00 -10.44 -0.13
CA GLU A 84 38.41 -10.20 -1.47
C GLU A 84 37.01 -9.55 -1.43
N THR A 85 36.25 -9.74 -0.35
CA THR A 85 34.90 -9.19 -0.21
C THR A 85 34.82 -8.18 0.92
N THR A 86 34.31 -6.99 0.58
CA THR A 86 34.07 -5.92 1.56
C THR A 86 32.84 -6.26 2.40
N GLN A 87 33.00 -6.25 3.71
CA GLN A 87 31.91 -6.54 4.65
C GLN A 87 31.37 -5.26 5.28
N TYR A 88 30.08 -5.28 5.58
CA TYR A 88 29.36 -4.17 6.18
C TYR A 88 28.70 -4.59 7.50
N GLY A 89 28.86 -3.77 8.53
CA GLY A 89 28.15 -3.88 9.80
C GLY A 89 26.73 -3.31 9.73
N LYS A 90 26.12 -3.06 10.89
CA LYS A 90 24.77 -2.49 11.02
C LYS A 90 24.81 -1.20 11.83
N GLY A 91 23.86 -0.30 11.59
CA GLY A 91 23.67 0.86 12.46
C GLY A 91 22.52 1.79 12.03
N PRO A 92 22.29 2.88 12.78
CA PRO A 92 21.14 3.76 12.56
C PRO A 92 21.06 4.39 11.17
N TRP A 93 22.19 4.59 10.47
CA TRP A 93 22.20 5.11 9.10
C TRP A 93 21.52 4.17 8.09
N ASP A 94 21.35 2.89 8.43
CA ASP A 94 20.59 1.96 7.59
C ASP A 94 19.10 2.35 7.54
N ILE A 95 18.57 3.01 8.57
CA ILE A 95 17.21 3.57 8.57
C ILE A 95 17.10 4.72 7.58
N ALA A 96 18.14 5.56 7.47
CA ALA A 96 18.17 6.66 6.51
C ALA A 96 18.18 6.13 5.06
N PHE A 97 18.97 5.08 4.80
CA PHE A 97 18.95 4.35 3.53
C PHE A 97 17.54 3.83 3.21
N VAL A 98 16.93 3.08 4.14
CA VAL A 98 15.57 2.54 3.97
C VAL A 98 14.56 3.65 3.70
N ALA A 99 14.61 4.76 4.45
CA ALA A 99 13.70 5.89 4.29
C ALA A 99 13.82 6.56 2.91
N PHE A 100 15.06 6.79 2.43
CA PHE A 100 15.28 7.34 1.09
C PHE A 100 14.74 6.41 0.01
N TYR A 101 15.07 5.12 0.08
CA TYR A 101 14.60 4.16 -0.91
C TYR A 101 13.09 3.92 -0.85
N THR A 102 12.44 4.08 0.31
CA THR A 102 10.96 4.08 0.41
C THR A 102 10.35 5.24 -0.38
N VAL A 103 10.93 6.44 -0.29
CA VAL A 103 10.48 7.61 -1.07
C VAL A 103 10.76 7.42 -2.56
N PHE A 104 11.96 6.94 -2.91
CA PHE A 104 12.34 6.63 -4.29
C PHE A 104 11.43 5.57 -4.92
N LEU A 105 11.12 4.48 -4.22
CA LEU A 105 10.23 3.43 -4.69
C LEU A 105 8.78 3.95 -4.82
N THR A 106 8.34 4.86 -3.94
CA THR A 106 7.04 5.52 -4.07
C THR A 106 6.97 6.36 -5.35
N PHE A 107 8.03 7.12 -5.64
CA PHE A 107 8.17 7.85 -6.90
C PHE A 107 8.09 6.90 -8.11
N THR A 108 8.95 5.89 -8.13
CA THR A 108 9.05 4.94 -9.24
C THR A 108 7.73 4.20 -9.48
N ARG A 109 7.07 3.74 -8.41
CA ARG A 109 5.74 3.11 -8.48
C ARG A 109 4.72 3.99 -9.18
N GLU A 110 4.58 5.24 -8.73
CA GLU A 110 3.58 6.15 -9.26
C GLU A 110 3.85 6.52 -10.73
N VAL A 111 5.13 6.69 -11.12
CA VAL A 111 5.51 6.90 -12.54
C VAL A 111 5.19 5.66 -13.37
N CYS A 112 5.63 4.48 -12.94
CA CYS A 112 5.35 3.24 -13.67
C CYS A 112 3.84 3.02 -13.84
N MET A 113 3.06 3.22 -12.78
CA MET A 113 1.61 3.01 -12.84
C MET A 113 0.90 4.04 -13.75
N GLN A 114 1.25 5.32 -13.66
CA GLN A 114 0.52 6.39 -14.37
C GLN A 114 0.99 6.61 -15.80
N GLU A 115 2.30 6.54 -16.03
CA GLU A 115 2.91 6.93 -17.30
C GLU A 115 3.20 5.71 -18.19
N MET A 116 3.36 4.50 -17.63
CA MET A 116 3.65 3.28 -18.41
C MET A 116 2.46 2.32 -18.44
N LEU A 117 2.01 1.86 -17.27
CA LEU A 117 1.04 0.77 -17.17
C LEU A 117 -0.40 1.20 -17.46
N ALA A 118 -0.82 2.40 -17.05
CA ALA A 118 -2.16 2.90 -17.35
C ALA A 118 -2.39 3.19 -18.85
N PRO A 119 -1.45 3.77 -19.61
CA PRO A 119 -1.53 3.84 -21.07
C PRO A 119 -1.53 2.46 -21.72
N LEU A 120 -0.67 1.54 -21.27
CA LEU A 120 -0.61 0.18 -21.78
C LEU A 120 -1.94 -0.57 -21.59
N ALA A 121 -2.55 -0.45 -20.41
CA ALA A 121 -3.86 -1.01 -20.11
C ALA A 121 -4.97 -0.47 -21.03
N ARG A 122 -4.88 0.81 -21.43
CA ARG A 122 -5.81 1.41 -22.40
C ARG A 122 -5.56 0.88 -23.80
N ALA A 123 -4.30 0.76 -24.22
CA ALA A 123 -3.92 0.20 -25.51
C ALA A 123 -4.36 -1.27 -25.65
N TRP A 124 -4.33 -2.04 -24.56
CA TRP A 124 -4.81 -3.42 -24.50
C TRP A 124 -6.33 -3.54 -24.25
N GLY A 125 -7.08 -2.44 -24.33
CA GLY A 125 -8.55 -2.47 -24.38
C GLY A 125 -9.28 -2.55 -23.03
N ILE A 126 -8.59 -2.38 -21.89
CA ILE A 126 -9.23 -2.39 -20.56
C ILE A 126 -10.06 -1.10 -20.37
N LYS A 127 -11.38 -1.22 -20.53
CA LYS A 127 -12.33 -0.08 -20.48
C LYS A 127 -12.54 0.47 -19.07
N SER A 128 -12.69 -0.41 -18.07
CA SER A 128 -12.99 -0.01 -16.69
C SER A 128 -11.79 0.66 -16.02
N ARG A 129 -12.00 1.86 -15.45
CA ARG A 129 -10.95 2.58 -14.71
C ARG A 129 -10.46 1.80 -13.50
N ALA A 130 -11.34 1.11 -12.78
CA ALA A 130 -10.98 0.29 -11.64
C ALA A 130 -10.12 -0.92 -12.06
N LYS A 131 -10.56 -1.64 -13.11
CA LYS A 131 -9.78 -2.76 -13.66
C LYS A 131 -8.39 -2.31 -14.16
N ARG A 132 -8.29 -1.12 -14.79
CA ARG A 132 -7.01 -0.54 -15.19
C ARG A 132 -6.08 -0.27 -14.00
N ALA A 133 -6.61 0.26 -12.90
CA ALA A 133 -5.82 0.52 -11.70
C ALA A 133 -5.29 -0.79 -11.11
N ARG A 134 -6.15 -1.81 -10.99
CA ARG A 134 -5.76 -3.14 -10.49
C ARG A 134 -4.76 -3.85 -11.38
N PHE A 135 -4.97 -3.79 -12.69
CA PHE A 135 -4.00 -4.29 -13.66
C PHE A 135 -2.64 -3.60 -13.48
N ALA A 136 -2.61 -2.27 -13.32
CA ALA A 136 -1.38 -1.53 -13.09
C ALA A 136 -0.72 -1.87 -11.74
N GLU A 137 -1.50 -2.09 -10.68
CA GLU A 137 -0.98 -2.53 -9.37
C GLU A 137 -0.29 -3.90 -9.50
N ASN A 138 -0.94 -4.90 -10.11
CA ASN A 138 -0.36 -6.22 -10.28
C ASN A 138 0.85 -6.19 -11.22
N MET A 139 0.76 -5.51 -12.36
CA MET A 139 1.89 -5.40 -13.28
C MET A 139 3.09 -4.66 -12.68
N TYR A 140 2.88 -3.67 -11.81
CA TYR A 140 3.97 -3.04 -11.07
C TYR A 140 4.69 -4.06 -10.18
N THR A 141 3.96 -4.87 -9.43
CA THR A 141 4.56 -5.96 -8.63
C THR A 141 5.34 -6.93 -9.51
N ALA A 142 4.78 -7.34 -10.65
CA ALA A 142 5.48 -8.23 -11.57
C ALA A 142 6.78 -7.62 -12.11
N LEU A 143 6.77 -6.33 -12.49
CA LEU A 143 7.96 -5.61 -12.96
C LEU A 143 9.02 -5.46 -11.86
N TYR A 144 8.59 -5.11 -10.65
CA TYR A 144 9.48 -4.98 -9.49
C TYR A 144 10.20 -6.30 -9.20
N VAL A 145 9.45 -7.41 -9.08
CA VAL A 145 10.03 -8.72 -8.81
C VAL A 145 10.89 -9.20 -9.99
N THR A 146 10.54 -8.90 -11.23
CA THR A 146 11.39 -9.24 -12.38
C THR A 146 12.75 -8.54 -12.31
N ALA A 147 12.80 -7.30 -11.81
CA ALA A 147 14.04 -6.55 -11.68
C ALA A 147 14.87 -6.99 -10.45
N ILE A 148 14.22 -7.17 -9.29
CA ILE A 148 14.89 -7.42 -8.01
C ILE A 148 15.10 -8.91 -7.72
N GLY A 149 14.20 -9.78 -8.19
CA GLY A 149 14.21 -11.22 -7.92
C GLY A 149 15.48 -11.94 -8.38
N PRO A 150 15.98 -11.75 -9.62
CA PRO A 150 17.24 -12.33 -10.07
C PRO A 150 18.44 -11.89 -9.22
N TRP A 151 18.47 -10.62 -8.81
CA TRP A 151 19.51 -10.11 -7.91
C TRP A 151 19.41 -10.77 -6.53
N GLY A 152 18.21 -10.94 -5.98
CA GLY A 152 17.98 -11.67 -4.73
C GLY A 152 18.43 -13.13 -4.78
N LEU A 153 18.12 -13.85 -5.86
CA LEU A 153 18.58 -15.22 -6.06
C LEU A 153 20.11 -15.29 -6.16
N HIS A 154 20.73 -14.35 -6.88
CA HIS A 154 22.18 -14.26 -6.95
C HIS A 154 22.79 -14.02 -5.57
N VAL A 155 22.26 -13.09 -4.78
CA VAL A 155 22.70 -12.84 -3.39
C VAL A 155 22.55 -14.09 -2.54
N MET A 156 21.39 -14.76 -2.59
CA MET A 156 21.16 -15.99 -1.81
C MET A 156 22.13 -17.11 -2.21
N SER A 157 22.49 -17.22 -3.48
CA SER A 157 23.45 -18.24 -3.98
C SER A 157 24.86 -18.10 -3.42
N ARG A 158 25.20 -16.91 -2.92
CA ARG A 158 26.49 -16.60 -2.30
C ARG A 158 26.49 -16.83 -0.79
N THR A 159 25.39 -17.35 -0.23
CA THR A 159 25.21 -17.63 1.20
C THR A 159 25.01 -19.13 1.42
N PRO A 160 25.25 -19.65 2.64
CA PRO A 160 24.97 -21.06 2.96
C PRO A 160 23.47 -21.41 2.90
N VAL A 161 22.58 -20.43 2.70
CA VAL A 161 21.12 -20.60 2.59
C VAL A 161 20.69 -21.00 1.17
N TRP A 162 21.63 -21.15 0.23
CA TRP A 162 21.29 -21.47 -1.15
C TRP A 162 20.35 -22.67 -1.26
N TYR A 163 19.34 -22.52 -2.10
CA TYR A 163 18.26 -23.48 -2.27
C TYR A 163 17.50 -23.82 -0.96
N PHE A 164 17.34 -22.80 -0.10
CA PHE A 164 16.57 -22.87 1.15
C PHE A 164 17.11 -23.92 2.15
N ASP A 165 18.43 -24.07 2.23
CA ASP A 165 19.05 -24.88 3.26
C ASP A 165 18.84 -24.25 4.65
N THR A 166 18.16 -24.98 5.53
CA THR A 166 17.82 -24.51 6.87
C THR A 166 19.03 -24.54 7.80
N HIS A 167 19.95 -25.48 7.60
CA HIS A 167 21.18 -25.55 8.38
C HIS A 167 22.02 -24.27 8.20
N GLY A 168 22.18 -23.82 6.95
CA GLY A 168 22.83 -22.56 6.60
C GLY A 168 22.19 -21.29 7.21
N MET A 169 20.93 -21.34 7.65
CA MET A 169 20.29 -20.21 8.35
C MET A 169 20.83 -20.01 9.76
N TYR A 170 21.39 -21.05 10.39
CA TYR A 170 21.85 -21.04 11.78
C TYR A 170 23.36 -21.25 11.91
N ALA A 171 23.98 -21.93 10.95
CA ALA A 171 25.41 -22.17 10.95
C ALA A 171 26.19 -20.84 10.95
N GLY A 172 27.15 -20.72 11.88
CA GLY A 172 27.96 -19.51 12.04
C GLY A 172 27.21 -18.31 12.62
N PHE A 173 26.02 -18.49 13.20
CA PHE A 173 25.31 -17.42 13.89
C PHE A 173 26.08 -16.95 15.16
N PRO A 174 26.22 -15.63 15.41
CA PRO A 174 25.51 -14.52 14.77
C PRO A 174 26.14 -14.00 13.48
N HIS A 175 25.31 -13.83 12.43
CA HIS A 175 25.71 -13.22 11.17
C HIS A 175 25.74 -11.69 11.27
N ARG A 176 26.77 -11.15 11.93
CA ARG A 176 26.87 -9.71 12.25
C ARG A 176 27.15 -8.84 11.03
N THR A 177 27.86 -9.38 10.05
CA THR A 177 28.32 -8.65 8.87
C THR A 177 27.82 -9.32 7.60
N HIS A 178 27.64 -8.50 6.57
CA HIS A 178 27.21 -8.98 5.26
C HIS A 178 28.00 -8.30 4.14
N ASP A 179 28.12 -9.01 3.02
CA ASP A 179 28.61 -8.43 1.77
C ASP A 179 27.74 -7.22 1.34
N ALA A 180 28.35 -6.28 0.60
CA ALA A 180 27.68 -5.08 0.11
C ALA A 180 26.36 -5.39 -0.62
N SER A 181 26.39 -6.39 -1.52
CA SER A 181 25.25 -6.80 -2.34
C SER A 181 24.13 -7.37 -1.47
N PHE A 182 24.49 -8.21 -0.48
CA PHE A 182 23.53 -8.75 0.47
C PHE A 182 22.87 -7.64 1.30
N LYS A 183 23.68 -6.75 1.88
CA LYS A 183 23.17 -5.66 2.72
C LYS A 183 22.26 -4.73 1.92
N CYS A 184 22.69 -4.31 0.73
CA CYS A 184 21.89 -3.47 -0.16
C CYS A 184 20.57 -4.11 -0.53
N TYR A 185 20.59 -5.38 -0.98
CA TYR A 185 19.39 -6.12 -1.33
C TYR A 185 18.41 -6.19 -0.15
N TYR A 186 18.92 -6.56 1.03
CA TYR A 186 18.10 -6.73 2.22
C TYR A 186 17.45 -5.41 2.67
N LEU A 187 18.21 -4.30 2.69
CA LEU A 187 17.69 -2.98 3.05
C LEU A 187 16.74 -2.43 1.98
N LEU A 188 16.99 -2.69 0.69
CA LEU A 188 16.07 -2.28 -0.38
C LEU A 188 14.73 -3.02 -0.27
N GLN A 189 14.75 -4.31 0.06
CA GLN A 189 13.52 -5.07 0.34
C GLN A 189 12.78 -4.50 1.55
N ALA A 190 13.49 -4.17 2.63
CA ALA A 190 12.88 -3.47 3.76
C ALA A 190 12.23 -2.14 3.34
N ALA A 191 12.88 -1.37 2.45
CA ALA A 191 12.36 -0.13 1.91
C ALA A 191 11.11 -0.33 1.04
N PHE A 192 11.04 -1.42 0.26
CA PHE A 192 9.85 -1.79 -0.50
C PHE A 192 8.68 -2.14 0.41
N TRP A 193 8.91 -2.95 1.45
CA TRP A 193 7.85 -3.27 2.42
C TRP A 193 7.37 -2.04 3.19
N ALA A 194 8.29 -1.14 3.57
CA ALA A 194 7.92 0.15 4.15
C ALA A 194 7.11 1.01 3.15
N GLN A 195 7.46 0.99 1.86
CA GLN A 195 6.69 1.65 0.80
C GLN A 195 5.27 1.07 0.66
N GLN A 196 5.08 -0.24 0.79
CA GLN A 196 3.75 -0.86 0.80
C GLN A 196 2.91 -0.42 2.00
N VAL A 197 3.52 -0.28 3.19
CA VAL A 197 2.85 0.29 4.37
C VAL A 197 2.41 1.73 4.10
N VAL A 198 3.27 2.58 3.51
CA VAL A 198 2.92 3.96 3.16
C VAL A 198 1.73 4.00 2.20
N VAL A 199 1.73 3.17 1.16
CA VAL A 199 0.62 3.05 0.21
C VAL A 199 -0.68 2.64 0.89
N MET A 200 -0.62 1.67 1.81
CA MET A 200 -1.77 1.19 2.56
C MET A 200 -2.35 2.26 3.49
N VAL A 201 -1.50 2.91 4.29
CA VAL A 201 -1.90 3.93 5.28
C VAL A 201 -2.47 5.17 4.60
N LEU A 202 -1.88 5.59 3.48
CA LEU A 202 -2.39 6.72 2.68
C LEU A 202 -3.62 6.36 1.85
N GLY A 203 -4.06 5.09 1.83
CA GLY A 203 -5.21 4.64 1.07
C GLY A 203 -5.06 4.84 -0.44
N LEU A 204 -3.82 4.75 -0.95
CA LEU A 204 -3.52 4.91 -2.37
C LEU A 204 -4.03 3.72 -3.20
N GLU A 205 -4.17 2.55 -2.57
CA GLU A 205 -4.83 1.38 -3.13
C GLU A 205 -6.27 1.25 -2.65
N GLN A 206 -7.16 0.80 -3.54
CA GLN A 206 -8.54 0.50 -3.15
C GLN A 206 -8.59 -0.68 -2.19
N ARG A 207 -9.37 -0.53 -1.11
CA ARG A 207 -9.57 -1.58 -0.10
C ARG A 207 -10.15 -2.84 -0.74
N ARG A 208 -9.55 -3.98 -0.41
CA ARG A 208 -9.93 -5.31 -0.90
C ARG A 208 -10.82 -6.00 0.16
N LYS A 209 -11.47 -7.10 -0.19
CA LYS A 209 -12.28 -7.89 0.77
C LYS A 209 -11.45 -8.47 1.92
N ASP A 210 -10.18 -8.78 1.64
CA ASP A 210 -9.19 -9.31 2.59
C ASP A 210 -8.33 -8.20 3.23
N PHE A 211 -8.89 -6.99 3.41
CA PHE A 211 -8.12 -5.85 3.92
C PHE A 211 -7.58 -6.10 5.34
N HIS A 212 -8.34 -6.76 6.21
CA HIS A 212 -7.91 -6.99 7.59
C HIS A 212 -6.76 -8.01 7.65
N GLU A 213 -6.84 -9.07 6.85
CA GLU A 213 -5.81 -10.08 6.69
C GLU A 213 -4.55 -9.47 6.05
N LEU A 214 -4.72 -8.58 5.08
CA LEU A 214 -3.61 -7.84 4.46
C LEU A 214 -2.92 -6.90 5.47
N VAL A 215 -3.67 -6.23 6.34
CA VAL A 215 -3.10 -5.40 7.43
C VAL A 215 -2.35 -6.28 8.44
N ALA A 216 -2.96 -7.38 8.89
CA ALA A 216 -2.31 -8.32 9.81
C ALA A 216 -0.99 -8.85 9.22
N HIS A 217 -0.99 -9.18 7.93
CA HIS A 217 0.21 -9.55 7.20
C HIS A 217 1.28 -8.46 7.18
N HIS A 218 0.92 -7.20 6.96
CA HIS A 218 1.90 -6.11 6.98
C HIS A 218 2.51 -5.92 8.37
N VAL A 219 1.71 -6.07 9.44
CA VAL A 219 2.23 -6.04 10.81
C VAL A 219 3.23 -7.18 11.02
N VAL A 220 2.89 -8.41 10.65
CA VAL A 220 3.76 -9.59 10.82
C VAL A 220 5.03 -9.48 9.97
N THR A 221 4.91 -9.11 8.70
CA THR A 221 6.06 -9.01 7.78
C THR A 221 7.01 -7.88 8.18
N VAL A 222 6.51 -6.69 8.53
CA VAL A 222 7.38 -5.60 9.03
C VAL A 222 8.08 -6.01 10.33
N ALA A 223 7.38 -6.70 11.23
CA ALA A 223 7.99 -7.23 12.45
C ALA A 223 9.08 -8.26 12.14
N LEU A 224 8.83 -9.21 11.22
CA LEU A 224 9.83 -10.19 10.77
C LEU A 224 11.06 -9.51 10.19
N VAL A 225 10.89 -8.54 9.29
CA VAL A 225 12.00 -7.80 8.66
C VAL A 225 12.81 -7.03 9.71
N ALA A 226 12.15 -6.27 10.58
CA ALA A 226 12.81 -5.46 11.59
C ALA A 226 13.58 -6.32 12.60
N LEU A 227 12.95 -7.38 13.13
CA LEU A 227 13.55 -8.25 14.13
C LEU A 227 14.66 -9.11 13.54
N SER A 228 14.47 -9.66 12.33
CA SER A 228 15.52 -10.47 11.71
C SER A 228 16.75 -9.64 11.32
N TYR A 229 16.58 -8.38 10.92
CA TYR A 229 17.72 -7.48 10.74
C TYR A 229 18.40 -7.13 12.08
N ARG A 230 17.61 -6.75 13.09
CA ARG A 230 18.11 -6.29 14.40
C ARG A 230 18.82 -7.39 15.20
N PHE A 231 18.37 -8.64 15.08
CA PHE A 231 18.88 -9.79 15.85
C PHE A 231 19.65 -10.79 14.99
N HIS A 232 20.19 -10.37 13.84
CA HIS A 232 21.10 -11.17 12.99
C HIS A 232 20.50 -12.41 12.32
N PHE A 233 19.17 -12.53 12.24
CA PHE A 233 18.49 -13.62 11.50
C PHE A 233 18.27 -13.29 10.01
N ALA A 234 19.13 -12.45 9.41
CA ALA A 234 18.95 -11.98 8.03
C ALA A 234 19.03 -13.12 7.00
N TYR A 235 19.76 -14.20 7.29
CA TYR A 235 19.84 -15.40 6.45
C TYR A 235 18.51 -16.16 6.37
N MET A 236 17.77 -16.24 7.48
CA MET A 236 16.39 -16.72 7.44
C MET A 236 15.49 -15.72 6.68
N GLY A 237 15.71 -14.42 6.89
CA GLY A 237 14.95 -13.36 6.22
C GLY A 237 15.06 -13.40 4.68
N ILE A 238 16.26 -13.61 4.13
CA ILE A 238 16.43 -13.67 2.66
C ILE A 238 15.69 -14.88 2.07
N ALA A 239 15.69 -16.03 2.73
CA ALA A 239 14.93 -17.20 2.30
C ALA A 239 13.42 -16.89 2.22
N VAL A 240 12.88 -16.25 3.26
CA VAL A 240 11.47 -15.82 3.29
C VAL A 240 11.17 -14.79 2.19
N TYR A 241 12.04 -13.79 1.97
CA TYR A 241 11.85 -12.84 0.87
C TYR A 241 11.76 -13.53 -0.49
N ILE A 242 12.68 -14.44 -0.79
CA ILE A 242 12.72 -15.11 -2.10
C ILE A 242 11.48 -16.00 -2.32
N THR A 243 11.04 -16.76 -1.32
CA THR A 243 9.79 -17.54 -1.46
C THR A 243 8.60 -16.63 -1.72
N HIS A 244 8.58 -15.46 -1.08
CA HIS A 244 7.48 -14.53 -1.18
C HIS A 244 7.42 -13.82 -2.52
N ASP A 245 8.54 -13.23 -2.95
CA ASP A 245 8.62 -12.47 -4.20
C ASP A 245 8.28 -13.33 -5.42
N ILE A 246 8.87 -14.53 -5.53
CA ILE A 246 8.64 -15.40 -6.70
C ILE A 246 7.16 -15.79 -6.77
N SER A 247 6.55 -16.17 -5.66
CA SER A 247 5.11 -16.50 -5.65
C SER A 247 4.22 -15.30 -6.00
N ASP A 248 4.58 -14.09 -5.55
CA ASP A 248 3.83 -12.87 -5.82
C ASP A 248 3.96 -12.46 -7.30
N PHE A 249 5.09 -12.74 -7.94
CA PHE A 249 5.26 -12.57 -9.38
C PHE A 249 4.25 -13.42 -10.16
N PHE A 250 4.15 -14.72 -9.88
CA PHE A 250 3.20 -15.59 -10.58
C PHE A 250 1.74 -15.20 -10.31
N LEU A 251 1.43 -14.77 -9.08
CA LEU A 251 0.10 -14.27 -8.74
C LEU A 251 -0.23 -12.98 -9.52
N ALA A 252 0.71 -12.05 -9.56
CA ALA A 252 0.57 -10.79 -10.28
C ALA A 252 0.40 -10.99 -11.80
N VAL A 253 1.19 -11.89 -12.39
CA VAL A 253 1.08 -12.24 -13.82
C VAL A 253 -0.27 -12.90 -14.10
N SER A 254 -0.67 -13.87 -13.28
CA SER A 254 -1.95 -14.56 -13.45
C SER A 254 -3.15 -13.61 -13.38
N LYS A 255 -3.15 -12.68 -12.41
CA LYS A 255 -4.18 -11.64 -12.31
C LYS A 255 -4.16 -10.67 -13.48
N SER A 256 -2.96 -10.29 -13.94
CA SER A 256 -2.83 -9.37 -15.08
C SER A 256 -3.37 -10.00 -16.37
N LEU A 257 -3.16 -11.31 -16.59
CA LEU A 257 -3.74 -12.04 -17.71
C LEU A 257 -5.26 -12.18 -17.60
N ASN A 258 -5.81 -12.33 -16.38
CA ASN A 258 -7.25 -12.31 -16.15
C ASN A 258 -7.87 -10.96 -16.55
N TYR A 259 -7.26 -9.84 -16.17
CA TYR A 259 -7.77 -8.52 -16.55
C TYR A 259 -7.72 -8.23 -18.06
N LEU A 260 -6.93 -9.00 -18.81
CA LEU A 260 -6.81 -8.92 -20.26
C LEU A 260 -7.66 -9.95 -21.00
N ASP A 261 -8.43 -10.78 -20.28
CA ASP A 261 -9.20 -11.90 -20.85
C ASP A 261 -8.33 -12.81 -21.75
N ASN A 262 -7.05 -13.01 -21.37
CA ASN A 262 -6.10 -13.76 -22.19
C ASN A 262 -6.33 -15.28 -22.05
N LYS A 263 -6.27 -16.02 -23.16
CA LYS A 263 -6.40 -17.50 -23.21
C LYS A 263 -5.41 -18.23 -22.29
N LEU A 264 -4.23 -17.64 -22.04
CA LEU A 264 -3.22 -18.23 -21.15
C LEU A 264 -3.54 -18.05 -19.66
N GLN A 265 -4.63 -17.38 -19.30
CA GLN A 265 -5.03 -17.16 -17.91
C GLN A 265 -5.11 -18.47 -17.13
N GLY A 266 -5.81 -19.50 -17.64
CA GLY A 266 -5.99 -20.77 -16.93
C GLY A 266 -4.66 -21.48 -16.64
N VAL A 267 -3.75 -21.51 -17.63
CA VAL A 267 -2.41 -22.10 -17.46
C VAL A 267 -1.60 -21.30 -16.44
N SER A 268 -1.57 -19.97 -16.56
CA SER A 268 -0.84 -19.11 -15.62
C SER A 268 -1.36 -19.22 -14.19
N PHE A 269 -2.67 -19.41 -14.01
CA PHE A 269 -3.28 -19.58 -12.70
C PHE A 269 -2.96 -20.94 -12.09
N GLY A 270 -2.97 -22.01 -12.89
CA GLY A 270 -2.51 -23.33 -12.45
C GLY A 270 -1.04 -23.31 -12.01
N VAL A 271 -0.16 -22.67 -12.79
CA VAL A 271 1.25 -22.46 -12.42
C VAL A 271 1.38 -21.64 -11.13
N CYS A 272 0.60 -20.57 -10.98
CA CYS A 272 0.57 -19.77 -9.76
C CYS A 272 0.23 -20.62 -8.53
N ILE A 273 -0.78 -21.50 -8.60
CA ILE A 273 -1.15 -22.36 -7.47
C ILE A 273 -0.01 -23.34 -7.14
N ALA A 274 0.60 -23.97 -8.16
CA ALA A 274 1.71 -24.90 -7.95
C ALA A 274 2.91 -24.21 -7.28
N VAL A 275 3.31 -23.03 -7.77
CA VAL A 275 4.41 -22.25 -7.19
C VAL A 275 4.05 -21.77 -5.78
N TRP A 276 2.82 -21.34 -5.55
CA TRP A 276 2.34 -20.95 -4.21
C TRP A 276 2.45 -22.11 -3.23
N ILE A 277 1.97 -23.31 -3.58
CA ILE A 277 2.07 -24.51 -2.74
C ILE A 277 3.53 -24.84 -2.43
N TYR A 278 4.40 -24.84 -3.44
CA TYR A 278 5.80 -25.18 -3.24
C TYR A 278 6.54 -24.15 -2.37
N LEU A 279 6.50 -22.86 -2.74
CA LEU A 279 7.28 -21.84 -2.07
C LEU A 279 6.66 -21.37 -0.74
N ARG A 280 5.35 -21.09 -0.71
CA ARG A 280 4.67 -20.55 0.48
C ARG A 280 4.27 -21.61 1.49
N HIS A 281 4.18 -22.88 1.09
CA HIS A 281 3.82 -23.96 2.01
C HIS A 281 4.95 -24.95 2.20
N TYR A 282 5.38 -25.68 1.18
CA TYR A 282 6.41 -26.71 1.37
C TYR A 282 7.72 -26.11 1.92
N THR A 283 8.28 -25.08 1.27
CA THR A 283 9.53 -24.45 1.73
C THR A 283 9.36 -23.73 3.07
N ASN A 284 8.32 -22.91 3.23
CA ASN A 284 8.10 -22.21 4.51
C ASN A 284 7.82 -23.17 5.68
N LEU A 285 7.13 -24.30 5.46
CA LEU A 285 6.93 -25.31 6.51
C LEU A 285 8.25 -25.99 6.91
N ARG A 286 9.19 -26.18 5.96
CA ARG A 286 10.55 -26.63 6.30
C ARG A 286 11.28 -25.61 7.18
N ILE A 287 11.19 -24.32 6.84
CA ILE A 287 11.77 -23.23 7.66
C ILE A 287 11.11 -23.23 9.04
N LEU A 288 9.78 -23.32 9.11
CA LEU A 288 9.04 -23.34 10.37
C LEU A 288 9.37 -24.56 11.24
N TYR A 289 9.53 -25.73 10.62
CA TYR A 289 9.98 -26.95 11.29
C TYR A 289 11.38 -26.78 11.88
N SER A 290 12.30 -26.16 11.14
CA SER A 290 13.66 -25.88 11.63
C SER A 290 13.67 -24.96 12.87
N ALA A 291 12.64 -24.12 13.04
CA ALA A 291 12.44 -23.22 14.18
C ALA A 291 11.64 -23.86 15.35
N LEU A 292 11.23 -25.12 15.26
CA LEU A 292 10.59 -25.79 16.40
C LEU A 292 11.56 -25.93 17.58
N PRO A 293 11.06 -25.87 18.83
CA PRO A 293 11.89 -26.18 20.00
C PRO A 293 12.48 -27.60 19.90
N GLY A 294 13.80 -27.73 20.02
CA GLY A 294 14.50 -29.00 19.86
C GLY A 294 14.97 -29.30 18.43
N SER A 295 14.63 -28.45 17.45
CA SER A 295 15.11 -28.55 16.06
C SER A 295 16.35 -27.67 15.82
N GLU A 296 16.73 -27.53 14.55
CA GLU A 296 17.93 -26.85 14.07
C GLU A 296 18.22 -25.48 14.70
N PHE A 297 17.19 -24.66 14.94
CA PHE A 297 17.35 -23.36 15.61
C PHE A 297 18.00 -23.51 16.99
N SER A 298 17.63 -24.53 17.76
CA SER A 298 18.18 -24.78 19.09
C SER A 298 19.43 -25.64 19.11
N THR A 299 19.67 -26.45 18.08
CA THR A 299 20.75 -27.45 18.08
C THR A 299 22.00 -27.01 17.31
N ILE A 300 21.88 -26.14 16.30
CA ILE A 300 23.02 -25.73 15.46
C ILE A 300 23.71 -24.51 16.07
N GLY A 301 24.86 -24.72 16.72
CA GLY A 301 25.67 -23.65 17.33
C GLY A 301 25.14 -23.20 18.71
N PRO A 302 25.77 -22.19 19.34
CA PRO A 302 25.43 -21.79 20.71
C PRO A 302 23.98 -21.33 20.85
N TYR A 303 23.26 -21.86 21.85
CA TYR A 303 21.86 -21.54 22.14
C TYR A 303 21.73 -20.91 23.52
N GLU A 304 22.26 -19.70 23.63
CA GLU A 304 22.31 -18.91 24.86
C GLU A 304 22.16 -17.43 24.52
N LEU A 305 21.74 -16.61 25.48
CA LEU A 305 21.67 -15.17 25.29
C LEU A 305 22.95 -14.54 25.80
N ASN A 306 23.70 -13.87 24.92
CA ASN A 306 24.86 -13.09 25.31
C ASN A 306 24.89 -11.76 24.54
N TRP A 307 24.78 -10.65 25.28
CA TRP A 307 24.73 -9.30 24.71
C TRP A 307 26.09 -8.79 24.23
N GLU A 308 27.19 -9.23 24.84
CA GLU A 308 28.56 -8.82 24.46
C GLU A 308 28.96 -9.45 23.12
N THR A 309 28.62 -10.72 22.93
CA THR A 309 28.86 -11.43 21.67
C THR A 309 27.69 -11.29 20.69
N GLU A 310 26.69 -10.46 21.00
CA GLU A 310 25.47 -10.30 20.19
C GLU A 310 24.84 -11.64 19.77
N GLN A 311 24.98 -12.65 20.63
CA GLN A 311 24.41 -13.97 20.46
C GLN A 311 22.97 -13.91 20.96
N TYR A 312 22.04 -13.79 20.03
CA TYR A 312 20.62 -13.61 20.32
C TYR A 312 19.81 -14.90 20.17
N LYS A 313 20.44 -16.02 19.81
CA LYS A 313 19.74 -17.29 19.59
C LYS A 313 19.44 -17.96 20.93
N CYS A 314 18.26 -17.71 21.47
CA CYS A 314 17.83 -18.19 22.79
C CYS A 314 16.35 -18.62 22.77
N PRO A 315 15.82 -19.19 23.88
CA PRO A 315 14.40 -19.59 23.96
C PRO A 315 13.41 -18.48 23.61
N LEU A 316 13.68 -17.24 24.06
CA LEU A 316 12.82 -16.10 23.79
C LEU A 316 12.82 -15.73 22.30
N SER A 317 14.00 -15.62 21.67
CA SER A 317 14.09 -15.32 20.24
C SER A 317 13.46 -16.42 19.40
N ASN A 318 13.63 -17.69 19.81
CA ASN A 318 13.03 -18.83 19.11
C ASN A 318 11.51 -18.75 19.15
N PHE A 319 10.93 -18.53 20.33
CA PHE A 319 9.47 -18.40 20.49
C PHE A 319 8.89 -17.26 19.65
N ILE A 320 9.54 -16.09 19.66
CA ILE A 320 9.11 -14.92 18.86
C ILE A 320 9.23 -15.22 17.36
N THR A 321 10.37 -15.77 16.92
CA THR A 321 10.62 -16.09 15.50
C THR A 321 9.63 -17.13 15.00
N PHE A 322 9.44 -18.22 15.74
CA PHE A 322 8.45 -19.25 15.43
C PHE A 322 7.04 -18.68 15.38
N GLY A 323 6.64 -17.87 16.36
CA GLY A 323 5.31 -17.27 16.42
C GLY A 323 5.01 -16.37 15.21
N LEU A 324 5.97 -15.54 14.79
CA LEU A 324 5.82 -14.68 13.62
C LEU A 324 5.80 -15.47 12.31
N LEU A 325 6.66 -16.48 12.16
CA LEU A 325 6.64 -17.36 10.98
C LEU A 325 5.37 -18.20 10.91
N ALA A 326 4.86 -18.70 12.05
CA ALA A 326 3.60 -19.43 12.13
C ALA A 326 2.40 -18.52 11.77
N ALA A 327 2.39 -17.27 12.25
CA ALA A 327 1.37 -16.30 11.88
C ALA A 327 1.40 -15.99 10.37
N LEU A 328 2.58 -15.80 9.80
CA LEU A 328 2.77 -15.65 8.35
C LEU A 328 2.26 -16.88 7.58
N GLN A 329 2.56 -18.08 8.09
CA GLN A 329 2.10 -19.34 7.49
C GLN A 329 0.57 -19.50 7.54
N ALA A 330 -0.07 -19.10 8.64
CA ALA A 330 -1.53 -19.12 8.78
C ALA A 330 -2.21 -18.19 7.76
N LEU A 331 -1.65 -16.99 7.54
CA LEU A 331 -2.13 -16.07 6.51
C LEU A 331 -1.93 -16.64 5.09
N ASN A 332 -0.78 -17.26 4.82
CA ASN A 332 -0.53 -17.95 3.56
C ASN A 332 -1.55 -19.08 3.31
N LEU A 333 -1.96 -19.82 4.35
CA LEU A 333 -3.01 -20.86 4.24
C LEU A 333 -4.38 -20.26 3.93
N PHE A 334 -4.74 -19.14 4.56
CA PHE A 334 -5.95 -18.40 4.24
C PHE A 334 -6.01 -18.01 2.75
N TRP A 335 -4.93 -17.46 2.20
CA TRP A 335 -4.90 -17.10 0.78
C TRP A 335 -4.84 -18.30 -0.15
N LEU A 336 -4.19 -19.41 0.24
CA LEU A 336 -4.28 -20.66 -0.52
C LEU A 336 -5.73 -21.15 -0.59
N TYR A 337 -6.47 -21.11 0.51
CA TYR A 337 -7.89 -21.42 0.50
C TYR A 337 -8.67 -20.54 -0.51
N CYS A 338 -8.40 -19.23 -0.54
CA CYS A 338 -9.02 -18.34 -1.54
C CYS A 338 -8.64 -18.70 -2.99
N LEU A 339 -7.38 -19.06 -3.23
CA LEU A 339 -6.90 -19.48 -4.57
C LEU A 339 -7.58 -20.78 -5.01
N LEU A 340 -7.61 -21.79 -4.15
CA LEU A 340 -8.26 -23.08 -4.43
C LEU A 340 -9.76 -22.93 -4.62
N ARG A 341 -10.42 -22.07 -3.84
CA ARG A 341 -11.84 -21.75 -4.02
C ARG A 341 -12.09 -21.09 -5.38
N SER A 342 -11.22 -20.17 -5.80
CA SER A 342 -11.32 -19.54 -7.12
C SER A 342 -11.05 -20.55 -8.25
N ALA A 343 -10.11 -21.48 -8.05
CA ALA A 343 -9.86 -22.59 -8.98
C ALA A 343 -11.07 -23.51 -9.12
N TYR A 344 -11.72 -23.85 -8.00
CA TYR A 344 -12.95 -24.63 -8.01
C TYR A 344 -14.05 -23.94 -8.83
N LYS A 345 -14.28 -22.64 -8.61
CA LYS A 345 -15.25 -21.88 -9.40
C LYS A 345 -14.89 -21.81 -10.89
N PHE A 346 -13.62 -21.65 -11.22
CA PHE A 346 -13.16 -21.61 -12.60
C PHE A 346 -13.41 -22.94 -13.33
N VAL A 347 -13.04 -24.06 -12.70
CA VAL A 347 -13.14 -25.40 -13.30
C VAL A 347 -14.58 -25.91 -13.35
N PHE A 348 -15.35 -25.76 -12.26
CA PHE A 348 -16.67 -26.38 -12.13
C PHE A 348 -17.83 -25.47 -12.52
N LEU A 349 -17.67 -24.14 -12.44
CA LEU A 349 -18.73 -23.17 -12.77
C LEU A 349 -18.42 -22.37 -14.04
N GLY A 350 -17.23 -22.53 -14.63
CA GLY A 350 -16.79 -21.75 -15.80
C GLY A 350 -16.63 -20.25 -15.50
N VAL A 351 -16.56 -19.85 -14.23
CA VAL A 351 -16.48 -18.45 -13.81
C VAL A 351 -15.03 -18.09 -13.50
N ALA A 352 -14.40 -17.31 -14.37
CA ALA A 352 -13.01 -16.81 -14.24
C ALA A 352 -12.86 -15.62 -13.27
N LYS A 353 -13.71 -15.55 -12.23
CA LYS A 353 -13.78 -14.43 -11.31
C LYS A 353 -13.10 -14.79 -9.98
N ASP A 354 -12.13 -13.99 -9.57
CA ASP A 354 -11.45 -14.11 -8.26
C ASP A 354 -12.37 -13.59 -7.15
N ASP A 355 -12.68 -14.40 -6.15
CA ASP A 355 -13.59 -14.06 -5.05
C ASP A 355 -13.12 -12.85 -4.24
N ARG A 356 -11.81 -12.60 -4.20
CA ARG A 356 -11.22 -11.42 -3.54
C ARG A 356 -11.54 -10.13 -4.28
N SER A 357 -11.88 -10.22 -5.57
CA SER A 357 -12.12 -9.08 -6.47
C SER A 357 -13.59 -8.66 -6.61
N GLU A 358 -14.54 -9.38 -6.01
CA GLU A 358 -15.99 -9.15 -6.24
C GLU A 358 -16.50 -7.74 -5.82
N ASP A 359 -15.91 -7.10 -4.80
CA ASP A 359 -16.25 -5.71 -4.44
C ASP A 359 -15.54 -4.66 -5.31
N GLU A 360 -14.56 -5.06 -6.12
CA GLU A 360 -13.90 -4.17 -7.09
C GLU A 360 -14.90 -3.70 -8.15
N GLU A 361 -15.86 -4.54 -8.52
CA GLU A 361 -16.95 -4.17 -9.41
C GLU A 361 -18.10 -3.47 -8.67
N ALA A 362 -18.41 -3.83 -7.42
CA ALA A 362 -19.46 -3.19 -6.62
C ALA A 362 -19.14 -1.72 -6.24
N SER A 363 -17.86 -1.39 -6.05
CA SER A 363 -17.39 -0.01 -5.83
C SER A 363 -17.67 0.91 -7.04
N THR A 364 -17.84 0.34 -8.23
CA THR A 364 -18.24 1.06 -9.47
C THR A 364 -19.66 1.63 -9.37
N HIS A 365 -20.51 1.06 -8.51
CA HIS A 365 -21.91 1.44 -8.35
C HIS A 365 -22.21 2.26 -7.08
N ARG A 366 -21.26 2.43 -6.15
CA ARG A 366 -21.47 3.35 -5.02
C ARG A 366 -21.09 4.77 -5.43
N PRO A 367 -22.05 5.71 -5.58
CA PRO A 367 -21.70 7.10 -5.83
C PRO A 367 -20.82 7.60 -4.68
N SER A 368 -19.69 8.20 -5.04
CA SER A 368 -18.79 8.85 -4.08
C SER A 368 -19.57 9.85 -3.22
N LEU A 369 -19.13 10.10 -1.98
CA LEU A 369 -19.75 11.12 -1.10
C LEU A 369 -19.83 12.49 -1.81
N GLN A 370 -18.90 12.79 -2.72
CA GLN A 370 -18.95 13.97 -3.59
C GLN A 370 -20.06 13.92 -4.64
N GLN A 371 -20.34 12.77 -5.24
CA GLN A 371 -21.48 12.58 -6.16
C GLN A 371 -22.82 12.66 -5.44
N LYS A 372 -22.93 12.09 -4.22
CA LYS A 372 -24.13 12.24 -3.39
C LYS A 372 -24.38 13.70 -3.03
N ASN A 373 -23.34 14.44 -2.65
CA ASN A 373 -23.46 15.85 -2.33
C ASN A 373 -23.77 16.70 -3.57
N ALA A 374 -23.20 16.40 -4.73
CA ALA A 374 -23.53 17.09 -5.98
C ALA A 374 -24.98 16.81 -6.43
N ALA A 375 -25.46 15.57 -6.28
CA ALA A 375 -26.85 15.22 -6.58
C ALA A 375 -27.83 15.89 -5.59
N LEU A 376 -27.49 15.96 -4.31
CA LEU A 376 -28.29 16.67 -3.29
C LEU A 376 -28.35 18.18 -3.56
N VAL A 377 -27.24 18.79 -4.01
CA VAL A 377 -27.19 20.20 -4.40
C VAL A 377 -28.01 20.45 -5.67
N ASP A 378 -27.98 19.54 -6.65
CA ASP A 378 -28.78 19.66 -7.89
C ASP A 378 -30.29 19.49 -7.63
N ILE A 379 -30.67 18.61 -6.69
CA ILE A 379 -32.05 18.46 -6.22
C ILE A 379 -32.52 19.73 -5.51
N SER A 380 -31.70 20.27 -4.59
CA SER A 380 -32.02 21.51 -3.87
C SER A 380 -32.11 22.73 -4.80
N ALA A 381 -31.26 22.81 -5.83
CA ALA A 381 -31.31 23.87 -6.83
C ALA A 381 -32.58 23.80 -7.69
N LYS A 382 -33.03 22.61 -8.06
CA LYS A 382 -34.28 22.41 -8.81
C LYS A 382 -35.53 22.71 -7.98
N GLU A 383 -35.53 22.40 -6.69
CA GLU A 383 -36.61 22.79 -5.77
C GLU A 383 -36.69 24.32 -5.60
N LEU A 384 -35.54 25.00 -5.55
CA LEU A 384 -35.46 26.48 -5.50
C LEU A 384 -35.90 27.16 -6.82
N GLU A 385 -35.63 26.55 -7.97
CA GLU A 385 -36.11 27.05 -9.27
C GLU A 385 -37.61 26.78 -9.50
N GLY A 386 -38.13 25.65 -9.02
CA GLY A 386 -39.56 25.33 -9.05
C GLY A 386 -40.39 26.28 -8.17
N SER A 387 -39.86 26.68 -7.02
CA SER A 387 -40.52 27.62 -6.10
C SER A 387 -40.61 29.05 -6.66
N LYS A 388 -39.69 29.46 -7.54
CA LYS A 388 -39.70 30.82 -8.16
C LYS A 388 -40.67 30.98 -9.33
N LYS A 389 -41.30 29.92 -9.82
CA LYS A 389 -42.26 29.99 -10.96
C LYS A 389 -43.74 29.98 -10.56
N GLY A 390 -44.07 30.01 -9.27
CA GLY A 390 -45.45 30.06 -8.79
C GLY A 390 -45.74 31.31 -7.97
N HIS A 391 -45.96 32.45 -8.62
CA HIS A 391 -46.67 33.57 -7.99
C HIS A 391 -47.96 33.82 -8.78
N PRO A 392 -49.14 33.48 -8.27
CA PRO A 392 -50.40 33.78 -8.93
C PRO A 392 -50.81 35.22 -8.66
N SER A 393 -51.32 35.86 -9.71
CA SER A 393 -51.94 37.18 -9.68
C SER A 393 -53.14 37.22 -8.72
N ARG A 394 -53.16 38.29 -7.94
CA ARG A 394 -54.25 38.86 -7.12
C ARG A 394 -55.66 38.62 -7.68
N VAL A 395 -56.52 37.97 -6.89
CA VAL A 395 -57.99 38.10 -6.95
C VAL A 395 -58.53 38.22 -5.53
N THR A 396 -59.26 39.31 -5.31
CA THR A 396 -60.10 39.63 -4.16
C THR A 396 -61.42 38.86 -4.23
N GLY A 397 -61.89 38.28 -3.12
CA GLY A 397 -63.25 37.72 -3.06
C GLY A 397 -63.49 36.80 -1.86
N THR A 398 -64.21 37.35 -0.89
CA THR A 398 -65.21 36.73 0.01
C THR A 398 -65.43 35.20 0.04
N GLU A 399 -65.51 34.74 1.30
CA GLU A 399 -66.50 33.78 1.85
C GLU A 399 -66.21 32.26 1.99
N THR A 400 -66.65 31.79 3.18
CA THR A 400 -67.18 30.48 3.61
C THR A 400 -66.26 29.26 3.87
N VAL A 401 -66.02 29.02 5.18
CA VAL A 401 -66.23 27.79 5.98
C VAL A 401 -66.36 26.43 5.24
N SER A 402 -65.53 25.44 5.61
CA SER A 402 -65.97 24.11 6.10
C SER A 402 -64.79 23.16 6.38
N MET A 403 -64.84 22.51 7.54
CA MET A 403 -64.02 21.37 7.97
C MET A 403 -64.16 20.16 7.05
N GLN A 404 -63.12 19.31 6.96
CA GLN A 404 -63.22 17.89 7.31
C GLN A 404 -61.86 17.17 7.29
N ALA A 405 -61.61 16.46 8.38
CA ALA A 405 -60.55 15.48 8.56
C ALA A 405 -61.13 14.06 8.40
N ALA A 406 -60.40 13.15 7.74
CA ALA A 406 -60.49 11.68 7.86
C ALA A 406 -59.31 11.09 7.03
N VAL A 407 -58.29 10.45 7.61
CA VAL A 407 -58.21 9.03 8.05
C VAL A 407 -58.48 8.03 6.92
N GLN A 408 -57.44 7.30 6.49
CA GLN A 408 -57.47 5.90 6.02
C GLN A 408 -56.01 5.46 5.71
N GLU A 409 -55.39 4.61 6.52
CA GLU A 409 -55.46 3.13 6.60
C GLU A 409 -54.37 2.41 5.80
N ARG A 410 -53.60 1.58 6.50
CA ARG A 410 -52.61 0.60 6.00
C ARG A 410 -53.28 -0.75 5.79
N LYS A 411 -52.88 -1.46 4.72
CA LYS A 411 -52.50 -2.91 4.61
C LYS A 411 -52.88 -3.48 3.21
N PRO A 412 -52.42 -4.69 2.79
CA PRO A 412 -51.06 -5.25 2.83
C PRO A 412 -50.68 -6.07 1.54
N ARG A 413 -49.47 -6.64 1.57
CA ARG A 413 -48.89 -7.74 0.75
C ARG A 413 -49.86 -8.71 0.05
N LYS A 414 -49.47 -9.15 -1.16
CA LYS A 414 -49.68 -10.52 -1.64
C LYS A 414 -48.39 -11.10 -2.25
N ALA A 415 -48.17 -12.37 -1.94
CA ALA A 415 -47.17 -13.26 -2.49
C ALA A 415 -47.77 -14.07 -3.65
N LEU A 416 -46.91 -14.51 -4.57
CA LEU A 416 -46.92 -15.83 -5.18
C LEU A 416 -45.48 -16.18 -5.55
#